data_AF-A0A552WUG3-F1
#
_entry.id   AF-A0A552WUG3-F1
#
_cell.length_a   1.000
_cell.length_b   1.000
_cell.length_c   1.000
_cell.angle_alpha   90.00
_cell.angle_beta   90.00
_cell.angle_gamma   90.00
#
_symmetry.space_group_name_H-M   'P 1'
#
loop_
_entity.id
_entity.type
_entity.pdbx_description
1 polymer ?
#
loop_
_entity_poly.entity_id
_entity_poly.type
_entity_poly.pdbx_seq_one_letter_code
_entity_poly.pdbx_strand_id
1 'polypeptide(L)'
;MTPITQLTVTARHEAGHAVAAVARSCGRVGIIHAITVGEGRGAVHHRRVPGEDWAIALAGPWAEARFLWEHWSPGDDWDDESDMSGVLFEVFSQQPSDYEAYTGDLHRWTDKLTGDGMDASAATAAVQEMDLDWTDALEALWPAIQHIAALLIKGVTVTEGVVRAAVGQAYSSSDPQPVTAAA
;
A
#
# COMPACT_ATOMS: atom_id res chain seq x y z
N MET A 1 21.09 -3.87 15.29
CA MET A 1 20.08 -3.70 14.22
C MET A 1 20.41 -4.69 13.11
N THR A 2 19.40 -5.39 12.58
CA THR A 2 19.57 -6.14 11.32
C THR A 2 19.72 -5.11 10.19
N PRO A 3 20.74 -5.22 9.33
CA PRO A 3 20.89 -4.28 8.21
C PRO A 3 19.64 -4.32 7.32
N ILE A 4 19.14 -3.15 6.93
CA ILE A 4 18.10 -3.04 5.92
C ILE A 4 18.70 -3.52 4.60
N THR A 5 18.11 -4.57 4.01
CA THR A 5 18.55 -5.09 2.71
C THR A 5 17.59 -4.67 1.61
N GLN A 6 18.10 -4.59 0.38
CA GLN A 6 17.27 -4.34 -0.80
C GLN A 6 16.09 -5.34 -0.91
N LEU A 7 16.33 -6.61 -0.56
CA LEU A 7 15.29 -7.65 -0.51
C LEU A 7 14.18 -7.31 0.50
N THR A 8 14.56 -6.77 1.66
CA THR A 8 13.64 -6.41 2.76
C THR A 8 12.70 -5.29 2.34
N VAL A 9 13.24 -4.29 1.63
CA VAL A 9 12.51 -3.15 1.07
C VAL A 9 11.57 -3.61 -0.04
N THR A 10 12.12 -4.31 -1.05
CA THR A 10 11.36 -4.84 -2.19
C THR A 10 10.21 -5.75 -1.75
N ALA A 11 10.43 -6.63 -0.77
CA ALA A 11 9.38 -7.52 -0.27
C ALA A 11 8.18 -6.78 0.34
N ARG A 12 8.40 -5.60 0.93
CA ARG A 12 7.32 -4.78 1.50
C ARG A 12 6.55 -4.04 0.43
N HIS A 13 7.27 -3.52 -0.56
CA HIS A 13 6.70 -2.93 -1.75
C HIS A 13 5.73 -3.91 -2.44
N GLU A 14 6.19 -5.12 -2.77
CA GLU A 14 5.34 -6.13 -3.39
C GLU A 14 4.21 -6.61 -2.46
N ALA A 15 4.47 -6.72 -1.15
CA ALA A 15 3.42 -7.06 -0.19
C ALA A 15 2.31 -6.00 -0.15
N GLY A 16 2.65 -4.71 -0.26
CA GLY A 16 1.71 -3.60 -0.34
C GLY A 16 0.76 -3.76 -1.53
N HIS A 17 1.28 -3.96 -2.73
CA HIS A 17 0.47 -4.21 -3.93
C HIS A 17 -0.43 -5.44 -3.78
N ALA A 18 0.12 -6.56 -3.30
CA ALA A 18 -0.63 -7.81 -3.15
C ALA A 18 -1.81 -7.64 -2.16
N VAL A 19 -1.54 -7.05 -1.00
CA VAL A 19 -2.54 -6.79 0.04
C VAL A 19 -3.62 -5.84 -0.49
N ALA A 20 -3.23 -4.74 -1.13
CA ALA A 20 -4.16 -3.78 -1.73
C ALA A 20 -5.03 -4.42 -2.81
N ALA A 21 -4.44 -5.21 -3.71
CA ALA A 21 -5.18 -5.89 -4.76
C ALA A 21 -6.26 -6.81 -4.19
N VAL A 22 -5.97 -7.52 -3.10
CA VAL A 22 -6.97 -8.35 -2.41
C VAL A 22 -8.00 -7.50 -1.67
N ALA A 23 -7.59 -6.49 -0.93
CA ALA A 23 -8.48 -5.62 -0.15
C ALA A 23 -9.48 -4.86 -1.05
N ARG A 24 -9.02 -4.31 -2.18
CA ARG A 24 -9.84 -3.56 -3.14
C ARG A 24 -10.61 -4.44 -4.13
N SER A 25 -10.40 -5.76 -4.12
CA SER A 25 -11.08 -6.67 -5.06
C SER A 25 -12.58 -6.90 -4.79
N CYS A 26 -13.14 -6.36 -3.72
CA CYS A 26 -14.53 -6.58 -3.29
C CYS A 26 -14.91 -8.07 -3.22
N GLY A 27 -13.99 -8.92 -2.74
CA GLY A 27 -14.22 -10.36 -2.57
C GLY A 27 -14.06 -11.22 -3.84
N ARG A 28 -13.70 -10.64 -4.99
CA ARG A 28 -13.42 -11.40 -6.22
C ARG A 28 -12.19 -12.28 -6.02
N VAL A 29 -12.28 -13.57 -6.32
CA VAL A 29 -11.16 -14.54 -6.25
C VAL A 29 -10.38 -14.59 -7.57
N GLY A 30 -9.11 -14.97 -7.54
CA GLY A 30 -8.24 -15.08 -8.72
C GLY A 30 -7.68 -13.72 -9.13
N ILE A 31 -7.36 -12.90 -8.13
CA ILE A 31 -6.78 -11.57 -8.27
C ILE A 31 -5.27 -11.67 -8.35
N ILE A 32 -4.61 -12.47 -7.51
CA ILE A 32 -3.13 -12.58 -7.54
C ILE A 32 -2.75 -13.82 -8.34
N HIS A 33 -1.95 -13.62 -9.39
CA HIS A 33 -1.44 -14.70 -10.23
C HIS A 33 -0.04 -15.14 -9.80
N ALA A 34 0.81 -14.19 -9.41
CA ALA A 34 2.16 -14.45 -8.94
C ALA A 34 2.68 -13.28 -8.11
N ILE A 35 3.56 -13.58 -7.17
CA ILE A 35 4.39 -12.60 -6.48
C ILE A 35 5.82 -13.10 -6.59
N THR A 36 6.70 -12.28 -7.14
CA THR A 36 8.13 -12.57 -7.21
C THR A 36 8.89 -11.49 -6.45
N VAL A 37 9.90 -11.91 -5.70
CA VAL A 37 10.84 -11.01 -5.02
C VAL A 37 12.23 -11.63 -5.13
N GLY A 38 13.21 -10.81 -5.52
CA GLY A 38 14.63 -11.14 -5.54
C GLY A 38 15.47 -9.95 -5.09
N GLU A 39 16.78 -10.02 -5.32
CA GLU A 39 17.70 -8.93 -4.97
C GLU A 39 17.39 -7.67 -5.81
N GLY A 40 16.63 -6.75 -5.23
CA GLY A 40 16.30 -5.45 -5.81
C GLY A 40 15.27 -5.45 -6.93
N ARG A 41 14.52 -6.54 -7.08
CA ARG A 41 13.43 -6.63 -8.06
C ARG A 41 12.28 -7.44 -7.49
N GLY A 42 11.07 -7.00 -7.75
CA GLY A 42 9.86 -7.74 -7.45
C GLY A 42 8.80 -7.50 -8.51
N ALA A 43 7.74 -8.29 -8.46
CA ALA A 43 6.52 -8.01 -9.17
C ALA A 43 5.34 -8.76 -8.54
N VAL A 44 4.23 -8.04 -8.34
CA VAL A 44 2.90 -8.64 -8.17
C VAL A 44 2.17 -8.63 -9.49
N HIS A 45 1.88 -9.82 -10.01
CA HIS A 45 0.99 -9.97 -11.14
C HIS A 45 -0.43 -10.17 -10.62
N HIS A 46 -1.30 -9.22 -10.90
CA HIS A 46 -2.71 -9.31 -10.52
C HIS A 46 -3.66 -9.02 -11.68
N ARG A 47 -4.91 -9.51 -11.56
CA ARG A 47 -6.00 -9.10 -12.43
C ARG A 47 -6.36 -7.64 -12.14
N ARG A 48 -6.60 -6.88 -13.20
CA ARG A 48 -7.05 -5.50 -13.12
C ARG A 48 -8.35 -5.39 -12.31
N VAL A 49 -8.43 -4.41 -11.43
CA VAL A 49 -9.64 -4.05 -10.68
C VAL A 49 -10.06 -2.65 -11.16
N PRO A 50 -11.06 -2.52 -12.06
CA PRO A 50 -11.38 -1.24 -12.67
C PRO A 50 -11.69 -0.15 -11.64
N GLY A 51 -11.03 1.00 -11.76
CA GLY A 51 -11.19 2.14 -10.86
C GLY A 51 -10.34 2.09 -9.59
N GLU A 52 -9.60 1.00 -9.38
CA GLU A 52 -8.80 0.74 -8.17
C GLU A 52 -7.30 0.65 -8.46
N ASP A 53 -6.86 0.90 -9.70
CA ASP A 53 -5.44 0.75 -10.05
C ASP A 53 -4.59 1.80 -9.30
N TRP A 54 -5.09 3.03 -9.07
CA TRP A 54 -4.40 4.02 -8.21
C TRP A 54 -4.13 3.51 -6.79
N ALA A 55 -5.12 2.89 -6.15
CA ALA A 55 -5.03 2.45 -4.77
C ALA A 55 -4.00 1.32 -4.63
N ILE A 56 -3.97 0.42 -5.61
CA ILE A 56 -2.98 -0.65 -5.70
C ILE A 56 -1.60 -0.05 -5.97
N ALA A 57 -1.47 0.87 -6.93
CA ALA A 57 -0.21 1.51 -7.31
C ALA A 57 0.41 2.31 -6.15
N LEU A 58 -0.39 2.97 -5.32
CA LEU A 58 0.09 3.67 -4.12
C LEU A 58 0.60 2.71 -3.03
N ALA A 59 -0.06 1.55 -2.88
CA ALA A 59 0.16 0.68 -1.72
C ALA A 59 1.59 0.11 -1.61
N GLY A 60 2.25 -0.16 -2.74
CA GLY A 60 3.64 -0.62 -2.74
C GLY A 60 4.61 0.45 -2.25
N PRO A 61 4.69 1.62 -2.92
CA PRO A 61 5.46 2.76 -2.47
C PRO A 61 5.16 3.19 -1.02
N TRP A 62 3.89 3.19 -0.63
CA TRP A 62 3.49 3.49 0.74
C TRP A 62 4.08 2.49 1.75
N ALA A 63 3.99 1.19 1.48
CA ALA A 63 4.52 0.15 2.37
C ALA A 63 6.04 0.20 2.50
N GLU A 64 6.72 0.54 1.41
CA GLU A 64 8.16 0.76 1.37
C GLU A 64 8.55 1.98 2.21
N ALA A 65 7.94 3.14 1.96
CA ALA A 65 8.18 4.36 2.71
C ALA A 65 7.89 4.18 4.20
N ARG A 66 6.79 3.50 4.53
CA ARG A 66 6.36 3.28 5.92
C ARG A 66 7.39 2.49 6.72
N PHE A 67 7.99 1.49 6.09
CA PHE A 67 9.06 0.72 6.70
C PHE A 67 10.37 1.50 6.83
N LEU A 68 10.76 2.22 5.78
CA LEU A 68 11.96 3.05 5.82
C LEU A 68 11.85 4.10 6.93
N TRP A 69 10.67 4.72 7.07
CA TRP A 69 10.38 5.67 8.13
C TRP A 69 10.47 5.06 9.55
N GLU A 70 9.97 3.84 9.76
CA GLU A 70 10.12 3.12 11.06
C GLU A 70 11.55 2.78 11.44
N HIS A 71 12.41 2.56 10.44
CA HIS A 71 13.77 2.04 10.64
C HIS A 71 14.83 3.12 10.42
N TRP A 72 14.40 4.35 10.15
CA TRP A 72 15.28 5.50 10.09
C TRP A 72 15.81 5.83 11.48
N SER A 73 17.11 6.15 11.54
CA SER A 73 17.76 6.59 12.77
C SER A 73 17.99 8.10 12.69
N PRO A 74 17.66 8.88 13.74
CA PRO A 74 18.01 10.29 13.81
C PRO A 74 19.54 10.42 13.72
N GLY A 75 20.06 10.94 12.60
CA GLY A 75 21.50 11.09 12.35
C GLY A 75 21.99 10.66 10.95
N ASP A 76 21.16 10.01 10.14
CA ASP A 76 21.42 9.91 8.69
C ASP A 76 21.03 11.23 8.02
N ASP A 77 21.82 11.71 7.03
CA ASP A 77 21.83 13.06 6.38
C ASP A 77 20.51 13.60 5.77
N TRP A 78 19.36 13.04 6.14
CA TRP A 78 18.05 13.61 5.88
C TRP A 78 17.78 14.69 6.93
N ASP A 79 17.55 15.93 6.50
CA ASP A 79 17.16 17.02 7.40
C ASP A 79 16.05 16.53 8.34
N ASP A 80 16.13 16.89 9.63
CA ASP A 80 15.26 16.45 10.75
C ASP A 80 13.74 16.73 10.55
N GLU A 81 13.31 17.12 9.35
CA GLU A 81 11.96 17.48 8.93
C GLU A 81 11.31 16.48 7.95
N SER A 82 12.00 15.39 7.55
CA SER A 82 11.39 14.39 6.65
C SER A 82 10.29 13.59 7.36
N ASP A 83 9.04 14.03 7.18
CA ASP A 83 7.85 13.25 7.52
C ASP A 83 7.67 12.07 6.56
N MET A 84 6.67 11.21 6.85
CA MET A 84 6.33 10.07 6.00
C MET A 84 6.06 10.47 4.53
N SER A 85 5.57 11.69 4.29
CA SER A 85 5.28 12.21 2.95
C SER A 85 6.57 12.44 2.15
N GLY A 86 7.62 12.95 2.80
CA GLY A 86 8.95 13.10 2.21
C GLY A 86 9.52 11.75 1.75
N VAL A 87 9.51 10.76 2.64
CA VAL A 87 10.00 9.40 2.32
C VAL A 87 9.18 8.78 1.17
N LEU A 88 7.85 8.94 1.18
CA LEU A 88 7.00 8.46 0.10
C LEU A 88 7.33 9.13 -1.25
N PHE A 89 7.62 10.43 -1.26
CA PHE A 89 8.02 11.15 -2.46
C PHE A 89 9.32 10.59 -3.06
N GLU A 90 10.32 10.31 -2.23
CA GLU A 90 11.55 9.66 -2.68
C GLU A 90 11.32 8.27 -3.26
N VAL A 91 10.50 7.45 -2.61
CA VAL A 91 10.17 6.11 -3.11
C VAL A 91 9.50 6.21 -4.48
N PHE A 92 8.53 7.12 -4.65
CA PHE A 92 7.91 7.35 -5.96
C PHE A 92 8.91 7.81 -7.02
N SER A 93 9.90 8.64 -6.66
CA SER A 93 10.93 9.07 -7.61
C SER A 93 11.77 7.91 -8.17
N GLN A 94 11.86 6.82 -7.41
CA GLN A 94 12.57 5.58 -7.78
C GLN A 94 11.64 4.57 -8.50
N GLN A 95 10.32 4.75 -8.41
CA GLN A 95 9.30 3.85 -8.94
C GLN A 95 8.37 4.59 -9.91
N PRO A 96 8.87 5.04 -11.08
CA PRO A 96 8.11 5.89 -11.99
C PRO A 96 6.85 5.21 -12.55
N SER A 97 6.84 3.87 -12.66
CA SER A 97 5.66 3.12 -13.11
C SER A 97 4.50 3.21 -12.13
N ASP A 98 4.76 3.10 -10.81
CA ASP A 98 3.73 3.22 -9.79
C ASP A 98 3.24 4.67 -9.67
N TYR A 99 4.16 5.63 -9.75
CA TYR A 99 3.81 7.04 -9.73
C TYR A 99 2.91 7.43 -10.93
N GLU A 100 3.23 6.95 -12.13
CA GLU A 100 2.41 7.18 -13.32
C GLU A 100 1.03 6.52 -13.19
N ALA A 101 0.96 5.27 -12.71
CA ALA A 101 -0.30 4.58 -12.50
C ALA A 101 -1.17 5.27 -11.44
N TYR A 102 -0.59 5.68 -10.32
CA TYR A 102 -1.24 6.40 -9.24
C TYR A 102 -1.79 7.75 -9.70
N THR A 103 -0.91 8.65 -10.17
CA THR A 103 -1.32 10.00 -10.58
C THR A 103 -2.22 10.01 -11.80
N GLY A 104 -2.01 9.09 -12.75
CA GLY A 104 -2.83 8.96 -13.94
C GLY A 104 -4.29 8.61 -13.62
N ASP A 105 -4.52 7.70 -12.66
CA ASP A 105 -5.89 7.38 -12.23
C ASP A 105 -6.52 8.48 -11.37
N LEU A 106 -5.76 9.16 -10.50
CA LEU A 106 -6.28 10.29 -9.74
C LEU A 106 -6.74 11.42 -10.66
N HIS A 107 -5.96 11.76 -11.69
CA HIS A 107 -6.38 12.71 -12.71
C HIS A 107 -7.66 12.25 -13.43
N ARG A 108 -7.77 10.96 -13.78
CA ARG A 108 -9.01 10.41 -14.37
C ARG A 108 -10.21 10.57 -13.46
N TRP A 109 -10.05 10.41 -12.14
CA TRP A 109 -11.13 10.62 -11.17
C TRP A 109 -11.52 12.09 -11.07
N THR A 110 -10.56 13.01 -11.01
CA THR A 110 -10.82 14.46 -11.04
C THR A 110 -11.54 14.88 -12.31
N ASP A 111 -11.09 14.41 -13.48
CA ASP A 111 -11.72 14.69 -14.78
C ASP A 111 -13.15 14.14 -14.85
N LYS A 112 -13.37 12.94 -14.29
CA LYS A 112 -14.70 12.35 -14.22
C LYS A 112 -15.64 13.16 -13.35
N LEU A 113 -15.24 13.51 -12.12
CA LEU A 113 -16.07 14.27 -11.19
C LEU A 113 -16.41 15.65 -11.75
N THR A 114 -15.44 16.31 -12.39
CA THR A 114 -15.69 17.59 -13.07
C THR A 114 -16.61 17.44 -14.28
N GLY A 115 -16.45 16.38 -15.08
CA GLY A 115 -17.35 16.03 -16.18
C GLY A 115 -18.79 15.74 -15.72
N ASP A 116 -18.96 15.21 -14.51
CA ASP A 116 -20.26 14.97 -13.85
C ASP A 116 -20.86 16.25 -13.24
N GLY A 117 -20.22 17.41 -13.43
CA GLY A 117 -20.73 18.73 -13.03
C GLY A 117 -20.23 19.23 -11.67
N MET A 118 -19.28 18.53 -11.04
CA MET A 118 -18.61 19.01 -9.84
C MET A 118 -17.65 20.16 -10.19
N ASP A 119 -17.57 21.18 -9.34
CA ASP A 119 -16.54 22.21 -9.47
C ASP A 119 -15.13 21.59 -9.33
N ALA A 120 -14.14 22.13 -10.05
CA ALA A 120 -12.77 21.59 -10.06
C ALA A 120 -12.10 21.58 -8.68
N SER A 121 -12.35 22.59 -7.84
CA SER A 121 -11.82 22.63 -6.48
C SER A 121 -12.47 21.56 -5.62
N ALA A 122 -13.78 21.34 -5.77
CA ALA A 122 -14.50 20.31 -5.03
C ALA A 122 -14.09 18.89 -5.48
N ALA A 123 -13.89 18.67 -6.78
CA ALA A 123 -13.38 17.40 -7.31
C ALA A 123 -11.99 17.08 -6.78
N THR A 124 -11.11 18.08 -6.73
CA THR A 124 -9.76 17.93 -6.18
C THR A 124 -9.81 17.55 -4.69
N ALA A 125 -10.63 18.24 -3.90
CA ALA A 125 -10.80 17.94 -2.48
C ALA A 125 -11.36 16.53 -2.25
N ALA A 126 -12.33 16.09 -3.05
CA ALA A 126 -12.88 14.74 -2.95
C ALA A 126 -11.85 13.65 -3.27
N VAL A 127 -11.01 13.86 -4.28
CA VAL A 127 -9.92 12.92 -4.62
C VAL A 127 -8.85 12.90 -3.52
N GLN A 128 -8.54 14.03 -2.90
CA GLN A 128 -7.64 14.10 -1.75
C GLN A 128 -8.22 13.34 -0.53
N GLU A 129 -9.51 13.48 -0.25
CA GLU A 129 -10.19 12.73 0.80
C GLU A 129 -10.14 11.22 0.54
N MET A 130 -10.37 10.78 -0.71
CA MET A 130 -10.23 9.38 -1.10
C MET A 130 -8.80 8.84 -0.86
N ASP A 131 -7.79 9.65 -1.15
CA ASP A 131 -6.38 9.29 -0.95
C ASP A 131 -6.06 9.15 0.55
N LEU A 132 -6.52 10.11 1.37
CA LEU A 132 -6.36 10.06 2.82
C LEU A 132 -7.06 8.84 3.44
N ASP A 133 -8.33 8.61 3.09
CA ASP A 133 -9.09 7.44 3.54
C ASP A 133 -8.37 6.13 3.20
N TRP A 134 -7.71 6.08 2.04
CA TRP A 134 -6.95 4.91 1.64
C TRP A 134 -5.64 4.77 2.42
N THR A 135 -4.93 5.85 2.73
CA THR A 135 -3.74 5.79 3.59
C THR A 135 -4.08 5.31 5.01
N ASP A 136 -5.22 5.72 5.58
CA ASP A 136 -5.72 5.20 6.86
C ASP A 136 -6.04 3.70 6.79
N ALA A 137 -6.66 3.26 5.69
CA ALA A 137 -6.90 1.85 5.46
C ALA A 137 -5.60 1.04 5.29
N LEU A 138 -4.56 1.62 4.69
CA LEU A 138 -3.25 0.99 4.58
C LEU A 138 -2.56 0.84 5.95
N GLU A 139 -2.69 1.81 6.86
CA GLU A 139 -2.25 1.66 8.25
C GLU A 139 -2.96 0.48 8.95
N ALA A 140 -4.28 0.35 8.77
CA ALA A 140 -5.02 -0.80 9.31
C ALA A 140 -4.56 -2.14 8.69
N LEU A 141 -4.13 -2.13 7.43
CA LEU A 141 -3.60 -3.28 6.70
C LEU A 141 -2.11 -3.54 6.94
N TRP A 142 -1.40 -2.64 7.62
CA TRP A 142 0.05 -2.74 7.83
C TRP A 142 0.49 -4.09 8.42
N PRO A 143 -0.19 -4.68 9.42
CA PRO A 143 0.18 -5.99 9.93
C PRO A 143 0.11 -7.11 8.87
N ALA A 144 -0.87 -7.04 7.95
CA ALA A 144 -0.97 -7.99 6.85
C ALA A 144 0.19 -7.80 5.86
N ILE A 145 0.53 -6.57 5.52
CA ILE A 145 1.67 -6.25 4.65
C ILE A 145 2.98 -6.78 5.26
N GLN A 146 3.22 -6.52 6.55
CA GLN A 146 4.39 -7.04 7.26
C GLN A 146 4.45 -8.57 7.26
N HIS A 147 3.31 -9.24 7.50
CA HIS A 147 3.23 -10.69 7.47
C HIS A 147 3.59 -11.26 6.08
N ILE A 148 3.02 -10.71 5.02
CA ILE A 148 3.31 -11.14 3.64
C ILE A 148 4.77 -10.87 3.27
N ALA A 149 5.30 -9.68 3.58
CA ALA A 149 6.70 -9.36 3.33
C ALA A 149 7.64 -10.36 4.04
N ALA A 150 7.33 -10.75 5.28
CA ALA A 150 8.14 -11.72 6.02
C ALA A 150 8.14 -13.12 5.36
N LEU A 151 7.04 -13.53 4.73
CA LEU A 151 6.99 -14.77 3.96
C LEU A 151 7.84 -14.67 2.68
N LEU A 152 7.74 -13.55 1.96
CA LEU A 152 8.51 -13.28 0.74
C LEU A 152 10.02 -13.27 1.02
N ILE A 153 10.46 -12.62 2.10
CA ILE A 153 11.88 -12.58 2.53
C ILE A 153 12.42 -13.99 2.81
N LYS A 154 11.58 -14.90 3.32
CA LYS A 154 11.93 -16.30 3.58
C LYS A 154 11.89 -17.18 2.32
N GLY A 155 11.57 -16.61 1.16
CA GLY A 155 11.40 -17.35 -0.09
C GLY A 155 10.16 -18.25 -0.10
N VAL A 156 9.18 -18.01 0.79
CA VAL A 156 7.94 -18.78 0.82
C VAL A 156 7.03 -18.30 -0.31
N THR A 157 6.51 -19.23 -1.10
CA THR A 157 5.50 -18.92 -2.12
C THR A 157 4.22 -18.42 -1.44
N VAL A 158 3.89 -17.15 -1.68
CA VAL A 158 2.66 -16.53 -1.19
C VAL A 158 1.56 -16.72 -2.23
N THR A 159 0.46 -17.36 -1.83
CA THR A 159 -0.73 -17.53 -2.66
C THR A 159 -1.78 -16.47 -2.32
N GLU A 160 -2.75 -16.25 -3.21
CA GLU A 160 -3.87 -15.35 -2.92
C GLU A 160 -4.62 -15.72 -1.63
N GLY A 161 -4.79 -17.01 -1.35
CA GLY A 161 -5.46 -17.48 -0.13
C GLY A 161 -4.72 -17.04 1.14
N VAL A 162 -3.38 -17.03 1.11
CA VAL A 162 -2.55 -16.52 2.21
C VAL A 162 -2.74 -15.02 2.39
N VAL A 163 -2.73 -14.25 1.29
CA VAL A 163 -2.97 -12.80 1.34
C VAL A 163 -4.36 -12.48 1.87
N ARG A 164 -5.40 -13.19 1.41
CA ARG A 164 -6.78 -13.06 1.91
C ARG A 164 -6.90 -13.34 3.40
N ALA A 165 -6.25 -14.40 3.87
CA ALA A 165 -6.27 -14.73 5.30
C ALA A 165 -5.63 -13.62 6.13
N ALA A 166 -4.49 -13.07 5.68
CA ALA A 166 -3.81 -11.96 6.35
C ALA A 166 -4.67 -10.69 6.38
N VAL A 167 -5.29 -10.32 5.24
CA VAL A 167 -6.21 -9.18 5.13
C VAL A 167 -7.42 -9.36 6.07
N GLY A 168 -8.04 -10.54 6.08
CA GLY A 168 -9.17 -10.83 6.97
C GLY A 168 -8.82 -10.72 8.45
N GLN A 169 -7.61 -11.14 8.84
CA GLN A 169 -7.12 -11.00 10.22
C GLN A 169 -6.87 -9.55 10.61
N ALA A 170 -6.30 -8.75 9.70
CA ALA A 170 -6.07 -7.32 9.93
C ALA A 170 -7.39 -6.61 10.24
N TYR A 171 -8.41 -6.76 9.37
CA TYR A 171 -9.71 -6.15 9.60
C TYR A 171 -10.42 -6.65 10.87
N SER A 172 -10.28 -7.94 11.20
CA SER A 172 -10.87 -8.49 12.44
C SER A 172 -10.21 -7.94 13.72
N SER A 173 -8.99 -7.44 13.61
CA SER A 173 -8.22 -6.88 14.74
C SER A 173 -8.45 -5.37 14.92
N SER A 174 -8.94 -4.70 13.87
CA SER A 174 -9.25 -3.27 13.88
C SER A 174 -10.62 -2.94 14.46
N ASP A 175 -11.50 -3.93 14.63
CA ASP A 175 -12.77 -3.74 15.34
C ASP A 175 -12.49 -3.48 16.83
N PRO A 176 -12.89 -2.32 17.40
CA PRO A 176 -12.75 -2.09 18.83
C PRO A 176 -13.61 -3.13 19.58
N GLN A 177 -12.94 -4.04 20.30
CA GLN A 177 -13.63 -4.94 21.22
C GLN A 177 -14.48 -4.08 22.16
N PRO A 178 -15.79 -4.36 22.32
CA PRO A 178 -16.62 -3.65 23.28
C PRO A 178 -15.96 -3.80 24.65
N VAL A 179 -15.57 -2.67 25.24
CA VAL A 179 -15.04 -2.63 26.60
C VAL A 179 -16.16 -3.08 27.52
N THR A 180 -16.22 -4.38 27.84
CA THR A 180 -17.18 -4.89 28.81
C THR A 180 -16.78 -4.29 30.15
N ALA A 181 -17.52 -3.28 30.59
CA ALA A 181 -17.42 -2.76 31.95
C ALA A 181 -17.62 -3.95 32.91
N ALA A 182 -16.57 -4.27 33.66
CA ALA A 182 -16.66 -5.23 34.74
C ALA A 182 -17.70 -4.71 35.75
N ALA A 183 -18.70 -5.56 36.04
CA ALA A 183 -19.75 -5.32 37.03
C ALA A 183 -19.22 -5.34 38.46
#